data_AF-G8BR68-F1
#
_entry.id   AF-G8BR68-F1
#
_cell.length_a   1.000
_cell.length_b   1.000
_cell.length_c   1.000
_cell.angle_alpha   90.00
_cell.angle_beta   90.00
_cell.angle_gamma   90.00
#
_symmetry.space_group_name_H-M   'P 1'
#
loop_
_entity.id
_entity.type
_entity.pdbx_description
1 polymer ?
#
loop_
_entity_poly.entity_id
_entity_poly.type
_entity_poly.pdbx_seq_one_letter_code
_entity_poly.pdbx_strand_id
1 'polypeptide(L)'
;MLPTPYVTCDYEKVYEPSEDSFLLLDSLEDEQLFLKDRFKNKLTVVSEFGPGTGIVLTFMMQNHIPTMGNSLYFGLDISPWAVKTTLETAKKNDCDKSYLDCIQTDLGSNLRNNQVDVLVFNPPYVPAEKVPLVPADEKDIHTWLDLALEGGKNGMVVTQRVLDNLGNILSPDGVAYILFCAQNRPEEIVKDMIDNYSWKVELVKQRKAGWEVLSVYRFSRR
;
A
#
# COMPACT_ATOMS: atom_id res chain seq x y z
N MET A 1 -19.65 -2.70 6.84
CA MET A 1 -18.50 -3.59 6.69
C MET A 1 -18.62 -4.25 5.35
N LEU A 2 -17.77 -3.80 4.43
CA LEU A 2 -17.63 -4.37 3.10
C LEU A 2 -16.99 -5.76 3.20
N PRO A 3 -17.26 -6.67 2.24
CA PRO A 3 -16.69 -8.01 2.29
C PRO A 3 -15.17 -7.97 2.08
N THR A 4 -14.44 -8.73 2.91
CA THR A 4 -13.03 -9.02 2.70
C THR A 4 -12.86 -9.98 1.53
N PRO A 5 -11.92 -9.73 0.59
CA PRO A 5 -11.69 -10.63 -0.53
C PRO A 5 -11.24 -12.03 -0.09
N TYR A 6 -11.57 -13.02 -0.90
CA TYR A 6 -11.08 -14.38 -0.72
C TYR A 6 -9.62 -14.49 -1.18
N VAL A 7 -8.71 -14.76 -0.25
CA VAL A 7 -7.28 -14.94 -0.54
C VAL A 7 -6.90 -16.41 -0.37
N THR A 8 -6.23 -16.98 -1.37
CA THR A 8 -5.60 -18.30 -1.27
C THR A 8 -4.29 -18.31 -2.04
N CYS A 9 -3.18 -18.39 -1.31
CA CYS A 9 -1.84 -18.47 -1.86
C CYS A 9 -0.91 -19.30 -0.95
N ASP A 10 0.32 -19.49 -1.41
CA ASP A 10 1.38 -20.12 -0.65
C ASP A 10 1.99 -19.11 0.33
N TYR A 11 1.57 -19.15 1.59
CA TYR A 11 2.04 -18.23 2.64
C TYR A 11 3.49 -18.45 3.05
N GLU A 12 4.15 -19.52 2.56
CA GLU A 12 5.60 -19.61 2.70
C GLU A 12 6.29 -18.56 1.81
N LYS A 13 5.66 -18.14 0.71
CA LYS A 13 6.24 -17.23 -0.31
C LYS A 13 5.73 -15.80 -0.26
N VAL A 14 4.54 -15.60 0.30
CA VAL A 14 3.87 -14.30 0.31
C VAL A 14 3.30 -14.05 1.69
N TYR A 15 3.47 -12.83 2.19
CA TYR A 15 2.97 -12.40 3.48
C TYR A 15 1.47 -12.67 3.64
N GLU A 16 1.08 -13.41 4.67
CA GLU A 16 -0.32 -13.69 4.99
C GLU A 16 -1.02 -12.42 5.50
N PRO A 17 -2.21 -12.06 4.99
CA PRO A 17 -2.95 -10.88 5.46
C PRO A 17 -3.18 -10.95 6.97
N SER A 18 -2.81 -9.87 7.67
CA SER A 18 -2.93 -9.78 9.12
C SER A 18 -3.69 -8.51 9.55
N GLU A 19 -3.65 -8.18 10.84
CA GLU A 19 -4.35 -7.02 11.42
C GLU A 19 -3.99 -5.68 10.74
N ASP A 20 -2.78 -5.55 10.21
CA ASP A 20 -2.32 -4.41 9.42
C ASP A 20 -3.08 -4.30 8.08
N SER A 21 -3.24 -5.41 7.38
CA SER A 21 -3.98 -5.53 6.13
C SER A 21 -5.46 -5.21 6.37
N PHE A 22 -6.05 -5.76 7.42
CA PHE A 22 -7.46 -5.50 7.77
C PHE A 22 -7.69 -4.06 8.25
N LEU A 23 -6.73 -3.45 8.93
CA LEU A 23 -6.81 -2.03 9.28
C LEU A 23 -6.82 -1.14 8.02
N LEU A 24 -6.05 -1.48 7.00
CA LEU A 24 -6.07 -0.77 5.72
C LEU A 24 -7.42 -0.92 5.00
N LEU A 25 -7.99 -2.13 4.94
CA LEU A 25 -9.33 -2.34 4.35
C LEU A 25 -10.38 -1.48 5.05
N ASP A 26 -10.38 -1.50 6.38
CA ASP A 26 -11.30 -0.74 7.21
C ASP A 26 -11.10 0.77 7.11
N SER A 27 -9.88 1.22 6.82
CA SER A 27 -9.57 2.64 6.58
C SER A 27 -10.08 3.07 5.21
N LEU A 28 -9.90 2.23 4.19
CA LEU A 28 -10.40 2.49 2.84
C LEU A 28 -11.94 2.42 2.79
N GLU A 29 -12.57 1.57 3.58
CA GLU A 29 -14.04 1.54 3.75
C GLU A 29 -14.55 2.90 4.27
N ASP A 30 -13.92 3.44 5.32
CA ASP A 30 -14.30 4.74 5.91
C ASP A 30 -14.07 5.91 4.92
N GLU A 31 -13.07 5.79 4.06
CA GLU A 31 -12.63 6.84 3.14
C GLU A 31 -13.35 6.84 1.77
N GLN A 32 -14.26 5.89 1.53
CA GLN A 32 -14.99 5.75 0.26
C GLN A 32 -15.64 7.04 -0.21
N LEU A 33 -16.31 7.77 0.69
CA LEU A 33 -17.02 9.00 0.33
C LEU A 33 -16.05 10.12 -0.05
N PHE A 34 -14.97 10.27 0.71
CA PHE A 34 -13.92 11.24 0.42
C PHE A 34 -13.28 10.97 -0.95
N LEU A 35 -12.91 9.72 -1.21
CA LEU A 35 -12.30 9.31 -2.46
C LEU A 35 -13.23 9.46 -3.66
N LYS A 36 -14.50 9.06 -3.50
CA LYS A 36 -15.52 9.18 -4.54
C LYS A 36 -15.79 10.63 -4.92
N ASP A 37 -15.86 11.54 -3.93
CA ASP A 37 -16.06 12.97 -4.18
C ASP A 37 -14.82 13.58 -4.84
N ARG A 38 -13.62 13.30 -4.29
CA ARG A 38 -12.36 13.87 -4.77
C ARG A 38 -12.05 13.49 -6.22
N PHE A 39 -12.36 12.26 -6.62
CA PHE A 39 -12.06 11.75 -7.97
C PHE A 39 -13.30 11.61 -8.85
N LYS A 40 -14.39 12.30 -8.50
CA LYS A 40 -15.65 12.26 -9.26
C LYS A 40 -15.42 12.63 -10.73
N ASN A 41 -15.92 11.78 -11.63
CA ASN A 41 -15.83 11.92 -13.09
C ASN A 41 -14.39 11.96 -13.66
N LYS A 42 -13.38 11.53 -12.89
CA LYS A 42 -11.99 11.45 -13.33
C LYS A 42 -11.57 9.98 -13.46
N LEU A 43 -10.83 9.65 -14.51
CA LEU A 43 -10.12 8.36 -14.59
C LEU A 43 -9.00 8.38 -13.56
N THR A 44 -9.11 7.52 -12.55
CA THR A 44 -8.16 7.47 -11.43
C THR A 44 -7.08 6.43 -11.65
N VAL A 45 -5.82 6.80 -11.46
CA VAL A 45 -4.72 5.85 -11.31
C VAL A 45 -4.54 5.48 -9.83
N VAL A 46 -4.89 4.25 -9.48
CA VAL A 46 -4.69 3.65 -8.17
C VAL A 46 -3.43 2.80 -8.22
N SER A 47 -2.54 2.95 -7.24
CA SER A 47 -1.35 2.12 -7.11
C SER A 47 -1.20 1.62 -5.68
N GLU A 48 -0.90 0.35 -5.52
CA GLU A 48 -0.47 -0.24 -4.25
C GLU A 48 1.02 -0.60 -4.36
N PHE A 49 1.82 -0.09 -3.42
CA PHE A 49 3.22 -0.53 -3.27
C PHE A 49 3.26 -1.69 -2.30
N GLY A 50 3.91 -2.78 -2.68
CA GLY A 50 3.96 -4.01 -1.89
C GLY A 50 2.58 -4.68 -1.71
N PRO A 51 1.81 -4.96 -2.78
CA PRO A 51 0.49 -5.56 -2.65
C PRO A 51 0.49 -6.95 -1.98
N GLY A 52 1.61 -7.67 -1.96
CA GLY A 52 1.71 -8.99 -1.34
C GLY A 52 0.69 -9.97 -1.94
N THR A 53 -0.34 -10.30 -1.18
CA THR A 53 -1.43 -11.17 -1.65
C THR A 53 -2.41 -10.50 -2.61
N GLY A 54 -2.38 -9.17 -2.70
CA GLY A 54 -3.31 -8.36 -3.47
C GLY A 54 -4.65 -8.13 -2.77
N ILE A 55 -4.76 -8.43 -1.47
CA ILE A 55 -6.03 -8.30 -0.74
C ILE A 55 -6.57 -6.87 -0.77
N VAL A 56 -5.71 -5.86 -0.65
CA VAL A 56 -6.14 -4.45 -0.60
C VAL A 56 -6.59 -3.96 -1.96
N LEU A 57 -5.78 -4.14 -3.02
CA LEU A 57 -6.22 -3.83 -4.39
C LEU A 57 -7.50 -4.58 -4.77
N THR A 58 -7.60 -5.86 -4.43
CA THR A 58 -8.81 -6.65 -4.72
C THR A 58 -10.03 -6.10 -4.01
N PHE A 59 -9.89 -5.71 -2.74
CA PHE A 59 -10.94 -5.07 -1.98
C PHE A 59 -11.38 -3.74 -2.61
N MET A 60 -10.43 -2.91 -3.01
CA MET A 60 -10.74 -1.64 -3.68
C MET A 60 -11.51 -1.86 -4.99
N MET A 61 -11.12 -2.86 -5.79
CA MET A 61 -11.81 -3.21 -7.04
C MET A 61 -13.23 -3.72 -6.81
N GLN A 62 -13.44 -4.68 -5.91
CA GLN A 62 -14.76 -5.25 -5.60
C GLN A 62 -15.74 -4.19 -5.09
N ASN A 63 -15.22 -3.20 -4.37
CA ASN A 63 -16.02 -2.15 -3.73
C ASN A 63 -15.98 -0.82 -4.49
N HIS A 64 -15.46 -0.82 -5.74
CA HIS A 64 -15.47 0.34 -6.62
C HIS A 64 -14.78 1.58 -6.04
N ILE A 65 -13.69 1.38 -5.29
CA ILE A 65 -12.88 2.42 -4.68
C ILE A 65 -11.74 2.79 -5.63
N PRO A 66 -11.55 4.08 -5.99
CA PRO A 66 -12.30 5.23 -5.50
C PRO A 66 -13.62 5.50 -6.24
N THR A 67 -13.75 5.07 -7.51
CA THR A 67 -14.97 5.29 -8.30
C THR A 67 -15.33 4.09 -9.16
N MET A 68 -16.64 3.88 -9.37
CA MET A 68 -17.16 2.76 -10.16
C MET A 68 -16.80 2.90 -11.64
N GLY A 69 -16.09 1.91 -12.17
CA GLY A 69 -15.81 1.75 -13.60
C GLY A 69 -14.84 2.77 -14.21
N ASN A 70 -14.16 3.58 -13.39
CA ASN A 70 -13.28 4.65 -13.87
C ASN A 70 -11.95 4.68 -13.11
N SER A 71 -11.34 3.51 -12.92
CA SER A 71 -10.07 3.37 -12.22
C SER A 71 -9.17 2.35 -12.91
N LEU A 72 -7.87 2.67 -12.97
CA LEU A 72 -6.79 1.78 -13.36
C LEU A 72 -6.01 1.41 -12.10
N TYR A 73 -5.84 0.12 -11.84
CA TYR A 73 -5.18 -0.40 -10.65
C TYR A 73 -3.82 -0.97 -11.02
N PHE A 74 -2.79 -0.61 -10.25
CA PHE A 74 -1.43 -1.09 -10.41
C PHE A 74 -0.88 -1.66 -9.11
N GLY A 75 -0.51 -2.94 -9.10
CA GLY A 75 0.23 -3.55 -7.99
C GLY A 75 1.73 -3.52 -8.28
N LEU A 76 2.53 -2.87 -7.44
CA LEU A 76 3.98 -2.76 -7.61
C LEU A 76 4.69 -3.48 -6.48
N ASP A 77 5.28 -4.64 -6.76
CA ASP A 77 5.98 -5.44 -5.77
C ASP A 77 7.37 -5.83 -6.25
N ILE A 78 8.32 -5.97 -5.33
CA ILE A 78 9.66 -6.46 -5.67
C ILE A 78 9.67 -7.99 -5.83
N SER A 79 8.75 -8.67 -5.14
CA SER A 79 8.60 -10.12 -5.17
C SER A 79 7.85 -10.58 -6.41
N PRO A 80 8.43 -11.47 -7.24
CA PRO A 80 7.71 -12.03 -8.39
C PRO A 80 6.49 -12.88 -7.95
N TRP A 81 6.56 -13.48 -6.75
CA TRP A 81 5.47 -14.25 -6.17
C TRP A 81 4.28 -13.37 -5.80
N ALA A 82 4.52 -12.20 -5.23
CA ALA A 82 3.48 -11.25 -4.85
C ALA A 82 2.76 -10.64 -6.08
N VAL A 83 3.51 -10.28 -7.13
CA VAL A 83 2.95 -9.84 -8.41
C VAL A 83 2.00 -10.88 -8.99
N LYS A 84 2.43 -12.14 -9.05
CA LYS A 84 1.60 -13.23 -9.55
C LYS A 84 0.39 -13.49 -8.65
N THR A 85 0.59 -13.49 -7.34
CA THR A 85 -0.48 -13.76 -6.36
C THR A 85 -1.55 -12.69 -6.41
N THR A 86 -1.18 -11.41 -6.55
CA THR A 86 -2.13 -10.29 -6.66
C THR A 86 -3.09 -10.47 -7.84
N LEU A 87 -2.55 -10.84 -9.00
CA LEU A 87 -3.36 -11.15 -10.20
C LEU A 87 -4.30 -12.34 -9.99
N GLU A 88 -3.79 -13.42 -9.37
CA GLU A 88 -4.59 -14.61 -9.06
C GLU A 88 -5.70 -14.33 -8.05
N THR A 89 -5.43 -13.54 -7.02
CA THR A 89 -6.41 -13.11 -6.01
C THR A 89 -7.51 -12.29 -6.67
N ALA A 90 -7.17 -11.29 -7.50
CA ALA A 90 -8.15 -10.49 -8.22
C ALA A 90 -9.08 -11.37 -9.09
N LYS A 91 -8.49 -12.30 -9.85
CA LYS A 91 -9.23 -13.24 -10.70
C LYS A 91 -10.18 -14.14 -9.91
N LYS A 92 -9.74 -14.68 -8.77
CA LYS A 92 -10.57 -15.54 -7.89
C LYS A 92 -11.75 -14.79 -7.26
N ASN A 93 -11.70 -13.46 -7.25
CA ASN A 93 -12.69 -12.57 -6.67
C ASN A 93 -13.57 -11.88 -7.73
N ASP A 94 -13.58 -12.40 -8.96
CA ASP A 94 -14.36 -11.90 -10.10
C ASP A 94 -14.06 -10.44 -10.48
N CYS A 95 -12.84 -9.97 -10.21
CA CYS A 95 -12.39 -8.62 -10.56
C CYS A 95 -11.92 -8.48 -12.01
N ASP A 96 -12.15 -9.46 -12.88
CA ASP A 96 -11.70 -9.48 -14.30
C ASP A 96 -12.25 -8.30 -15.14
N LYS A 97 -13.28 -7.61 -14.65
CA LYS A 97 -13.86 -6.42 -15.30
C LYS A 97 -13.15 -5.11 -14.93
N SER A 98 -12.32 -5.13 -13.89
CA SER A 98 -11.48 -4.01 -13.50
C SER A 98 -10.18 -4.03 -14.29
N TYR A 99 -9.59 -2.86 -14.51
CA TYR A 99 -8.29 -2.74 -15.15
C TYR A 99 -7.19 -2.88 -14.10
N LEU A 100 -6.61 -4.07 -13.98
CA LEU A 100 -5.48 -4.36 -13.11
C LEU A 100 -4.26 -4.75 -13.94
N ASP A 101 -3.10 -4.20 -13.58
CA ASP A 101 -1.80 -4.75 -13.96
C ASP A 101 -0.88 -4.81 -12.74
N CYS A 102 0.09 -5.72 -12.76
CA CYS A 102 1.07 -5.87 -11.69
C CYS A 102 2.48 -5.90 -12.27
N ILE A 103 3.37 -5.08 -11.71
CA ILE A 103 4.72 -4.87 -12.22
C ILE A 103 5.71 -5.27 -11.14
N GLN A 104 6.66 -6.13 -11.49
CA GLN A 104 7.78 -6.42 -10.61
C GLN A 104 8.76 -5.24 -10.63
N THR A 105 8.82 -4.48 -9.54
CA THR A 105 9.61 -3.25 -9.48
C THR A 105 9.92 -2.84 -8.04
N ASP A 106 11.00 -2.08 -7.84
CA ASP A 106 11.31 -1.46 -6.56
C ASP A 106 10.51 -0.15 -6.41
N LEU A 107 9.48 -0.17 -5.57
CA LEU A 107 8.56 0.95 -5.32
C LEU A 107 8.07 1.56 -6.65
N GLY A 108 8.04 2.90 -6.74
CA GLY A 108 7.65 3.64 -7.93
C GLY A 108 8.76 3.88 -8.96
N SER A 109 9.89 3.15 -8.94
CA SER A 109 11.06 3.45 -9.81
C SER A 109 10.75 3.44 -11.31
N ASN A 110 9.76 2.65 -11.75
CA ASN A 110 9.31 2.59 -13.14
C ASN A 110 8.02 3.38 -13.40
N LEU A 111 7.54 4.16 -12.43
CA LEU A 111 6.40 5.04 -12.63
C LEU A 111 6.80 6.35 -13.27
N ARG A 112 5.91 6.87 -14.12
CA ARG A 112 6.01 8.26 -14.55
C ARG A 112 5.68 9.18 -13.37
N ASN A 113 6.39 10.29 -13.29
CA ASN A 113 6.18 11.26 -12.22
C ASN A 113 4.77 11.86 -12.27
N ASN A 114 4.22 12.15 -11.09
CA ASN A 114 2.96 12.84 -10.85
C ASN A 114 1.74 12.18 -11.51
N GLN A 115 1.71 10.84 -11.56
CA GLN A 115 0.61 10.10 -12.19
C GLN A 115 -0.32 9.40 -11.21
N VAL A 116 0.12 9.11 -9.98
CA VAL A 116 -0.67 8.31 -9.03
C VAL A 116 -1.69 9.19 -8.31
N ASP A 117 -2.98 8.92 -8.50
CA ASP A 117 -4.05 9.65 -7.84
C ASP A 117 -4.36 9.07 -6.45
N VAL A 118 -4.30 7.74 -6.30
CA VAL A 118 -4.45 7.07 -5.01
C VAL A 118 -3.31 6.09 -4.82
N LEU A 119 -2.39 6.40 -3.91
CA LEU A 119 -1.36 5.48 -3.45
C LEU A 119 -1.83 4.79 -2.18
N VAL A 120 -1.68 3.47 -2.10
CA VAL A 120 -1.80 2.70 -0.86
C VAL A 120 -0.48 2.01 -0.57
N PHE A 121 -0.03 2.06 0.67
CA PHE A 121 1.23 1.42 1.06
C PHE A 121 1.14 0.83 2.46
N ASN A 122 1.24 -0.50 2.52
CA ASN A 122 1.60 -1.22 3.73
C ASN A 122 3.11 -1.54 3.69
N PRO A 123 3.97 -0.68 4.27
CA PRO A 123 5.41 -0.88 4.16
C PRO A 123 5.91 -2.09 4.96
N PRO A 124 7.08 -2.64 4.63
CA PRO A 124 7.83 -3.43 5.60
C PRO A 124 8.23 -2.51 6.77
N TYR A 125 7.56 -2.64 7.91
CA TYR A 125 7.70 -1.73 9.06
C TYR A 125 8.44 -2.35 10.25
N VAL A 126 8.88 -3.61 10.15
CA VAL A 126 9.59 -4.31 11.23
C VAL A 126 11.03 -3.80 11.33
N PRO A 127 11.50 -3.36 12.51
CA PRO A 127 12.90 -2.94 12.67
C PRO A 127 13.89 -4.08 12.43
N ALA A 128 14.91 -3.80 11.61
CA ALA A 128 16.02 -4.70 11.32
C ALA A 128 17.34 -3.91 11.24
N GLU A 129 18.48 -4.61 11.26
CA GLU A 129 19.79 -3.95 11.13
C GLU A 129 19.94 -3.25 9.77
N LYS A 130 19.41 -3.87 8.72
CA LYS A 130 19.38 -3.38 7.34
C LYS A 130 18.14 -3.93 6.64
N VAL A 131 17.77 -3.34 5.51
CA VAL A 131 16.80 -3.96 4.60
C VAL A 131 17.50 -5.14 3.92
N PRO A 132 16.88 -6.33 3.84
CA PRO A 132 17.44 -7.46 3.11
C PRO A 132 17.74 -7.10 1.64
N LEU A 133 18.65 -7.84 1.02
CA LEU A 133 18.91 -7.68 -0.41
C LEU A 133 17.92 -8.52 -1.21
N VAL A 134 17.59 -8.07 -2.41
CA VAL A 134 16.84 -8.88 -3.38
C VAL A 134 17.60 -10.18 -3.64
N PRO A 135 16.99 -11.36 -3.42
CA PRO A 135 17.63 -12.63 -3.66
C PRO A 135 18.07 -12.80 -5.11
N ALA A 136 19.23 -13.41 -5.31
CA ALA A 136 19.69 -13.79 -6.64
C ALA A 136 18.97 -15.03 -7.20
N ASP A 137 18.45 -15.89 -6.31
CA ASP A 137 17.65 -17.07 -6.64
C ASP A 137 16.21 -16.87 -6.14
N GLU A 138 15.23 -16.99 -7.02
CA GLU A 138 13.81 -16.92 -6.68
C GLU A 138 13.37 -18.01 -5.69
N LYS A 139 14.16 -19.08 -5.55
CA LYS A 139 13.93 -20.18 -4.59
C LYS A 139 14.33 -19.84 -3.15
N ASP A 140 15.01 -18.72 -2.92
CA ASP A 140 15.33 -18.24 -1.57
C ASP A 140 14.09 -17.57 -0.94
N ILE A 141 13.10 -18.41 -0.65
CA ILE A 141 11.77 -18.02 -0.21
C ILE A 141 11.83 -17.22 1.10
N HIS A 142 12.72 -17.59 2.02
CA HIS A 142 12.86 -16.91 3.30
C HIS A 142 13.28 -15.45 3.14
N THR A 143 14.27 -15.16 2.30
CA THR A 143 14.73 -13.79 2.10
C THR A 143 13.67 -12.93 1.40
N TRP A 144 12.82 -13.51 0.54
CA TRP A 144 11.66 -12.80 -0.02
C TRP A 144 10.63 -12.42 1.04
N LEU A 145 10.38 -13.30 2.01
CA LEU A 145 9.46 -13.01 3.11
C LEU A 145 10.05 -11.98 4.07
N ASP A 146 11.35 -12.06 4.36
CA ASP A 146 12.05 -11.04 5.15
C ASP A 146 11.96 -9.67 4.48
N LEU A 147 12.09 -9.58 3.15
CA LEU A 147 11.88 -8.33 2.39
C LEU A 147 10.48 -7.73 2.55
N ALA A 148 9.46 -8.57 2.73
CA ALA A 148 8.08 -8.11 2.91
C ALA A 148 7.85 -7.51 4.32
N LEU A 149 8.72 -7.82 5.28
CA LEU A 149 8.55 -7.43 6.69
C LEU A 149 9.58 -6.39 7.16
N GLU A 150 10.85 -6.59 6.81
CA GLU A 150 11.99 -5.87 7.38
C GLU A 150 12.20 -4.49 6.74
N GLY A 151 11.86 -3.44 7.50
CA GLY A 151 12.00 -2.05 7.10
C GLY A 151 13.37 -1.43 7.40
N GLY A 152 14.34 -2.22 7.85
CA GLY A 152 15.66 -1.74 8.29
C GLY A 152 15.58 -0.89 9.57
N LYS A 153 16.45 0.11 9.70
CA LYS A 153 16.56 0.91 10.93
C LYS A 153 15.22 1.55 11.30
N ASN A 154 14.73 1.24 12.51
CA ASN A 154 13.43 1.65 13.04
C ASN A 154 12.21 1.24 12.17
N GLY A 155 12.40 0.33 11.22
CA GLY A 155 11.36 -0.08 10.27
C GLY A 155 11.00 0.99 9.24
N MET A 156 11.89 1.96 8.99
CA MET A 156 11.55 3.17 8.24
C MET A 156 12.38 3.41 6.98
N VAL A 157 13.39 2.57 6.68
CA VAL A 157 14.27 2.78 5.51
C VAL A 157 13.47 2.77 4.22
N VAL A 158 12.54 1.83 4.05
CA VAL A 158 11.71 1.73 2.84
C VAL A 158 10.64 2.81 2.83
N THR A 159 9.95 3.02 3.95
CA THR A 159 8.90 4.05 4.08
C THR A 159 9.44 5.46 3.81
N GLN A 160 10.63 5.80 4.30
CA GLN A 160 11.23 7.10 4.08
C GLN A 160 11.52 7.37 2.60
N ARG A 161 11.95 6.36 1.84
CA ARG A 161 12.14 6.50 0.37
C ARG A 161 10.86 6.91 -0.34
N VAL A 162 9.71 6.41 0.12
CA VAL A 162 8.39 6.81 -0.40
C VAL A 162 8.04 8.21 0.06
N LEU A 163 8.15 8.52 1.35
CA LEU A 163 7.84 9.84 1.91
C LEU A 163 8.63 10.95 1.22
N ASP A 164 9.94 10.76 1.04
CA ASP A 164 10.84 11.71 0.38
C ASP A 164 10.48 11.95 -1.10
N ASN A 165 9.83 10.96 -1.75
CA ASN A 165 9.45 11.02 -3.16
C ASN A 165 7.95 11.20 -3.40
N LEU A 166 7.12 11.38 -2.37
CA LEU A 166 5.67 11.51 -2.52
C LEU A 166 5.28 12.60 -3.53
N GLY A 167 6.01 13.71 -3.55
CA GLY A 167 5.78 14.82 -4.48
C GLY A 167 6.07 14.50 -5.94
N ASN A 168 6.87 13.47 -6.21
CA ASN A 168 7.14 12.97 -7.56
C ASN A 168 6.22 11.79 -7.92
N ILE A 169 5.68 11.07 -6.95
CA ILE A 169 4.78 9.92 -7.19
C ILE A 169 3.36 10.41 -7.46
N LEU A 170 2.83 11.23 -6.54
CA LEU A 170 1.43 11.63 -6.55
C LEU A 170 1.12 12.68 -7.61
N SER A 171 -0.02 12.52 -8.28
CA SER A 171 -0.62 13.55 -9.11
C SER A 171 -0.91 14.82 -8.28
N PRO A 172 -1.21 15.98 -8.91
CA PRO A 172 -1.54 17.20 -8.18
C PRO A 172 -2.68 17.03 -7.16
N ASP A 173 -3.69 16.23 -7.52
CA ASP A 173 -4.83 15.89 -6.66
C ASP A 173 -4.66 14.53 -5.99
N GLY A 174 -3.44 13.99 -5.93
CA GLY A 174 -3.18 12.66 -5.39
C GLY A 174 -3.34 12.60 -3.87
N VAL A 175 -3.67 11.41 -3.36
CA VAL A 175 -3.55 11.04 -1.94
C VAL A 175 -2.69 9.80 -1.78
N ALA A 176 -2.04 9.67 -0.63
CA ALA A 176 -1.42 8.42 -0.20
C ALA A 176 -2.00 7.96 1.15
N TYR A 177 -2.32 6.68 1.27
CA TYR A 177 -2.65 6.01 2.52
C TYR A 177 -1.46 5.15 2.93
N ILE A 178 -0.80 5.51 4.03
CA ILE A 178 0.39 4.82 4.50
C ILE A 178 0.14 4.28 5.90
N LEU A 179 0.40 2.99 6.08
CA LEU A 179 0.35 2.33 7.39
C LEU A 179 1.65 2.53 8.15
N PHE A 180 1.54 2.75 9.45
CA PHE A 180 2.64 2.81 10.40
C PHE A 180 2.32 2.00 11.66
N CYS A 181 3.35 1.42 12.27
CA CYS A 181 3.28 0.93 13.64
C CYS A 181 3.83 1.98 14.62
N ALA A 182 3.48 1.87 15.91
CA ALA A 182 3.92 2.81 16.94
C ALA A 182 5.46 2.95 17.04
N GLN A 183 6.20 1.87 16.74
CA GLN A 183 7.66 1.89 16.77
C GLN A 183 8.26 2.81 15.69
N ASN A 184 7.54 3.04 14.60
CA ASN A 184 7.94 3.98 13.55
C ASN A 184 7.81 5.45 13.98
N ARG A 185 7.18 5.73 15.13
CA ARG A 185 6.92 7.08 15.66
C ARG A 185 6.19 7.98 14.64
N PRO A 186 5.00 7.57 14.16
CA PRO A 186 4.29 8.29 13.10
C PRO A 186 4.00 9.75 13.42
N GLU A 187 3.81 10.12 14.69
CA GLU A 187 3.59 11.52 15.09
C GLU A 187 4.77 12.45 14.76
N GLU A 188 6.02 11.95 14.90
CA GLU A 188 7.22 12.71 14.54
C GLU A 188 7.28 12.93 13.02
N ILE A 189 6.98 11.88 12.24
CA ILE A 189 6.94 11.91 10.78
C ILE A 189 5.84 12.87 10.28
N VAL A 190 4.63 12.76 10.85
CA VAL A 190 3.49 13.62 10.51
C VAL A 190 3.85 15.08 10.75
N LYS A 191 4.45 15.39 11.90
CA LYS A 191 4.89 16.75 12.22
C LYS A 191 5.91 17.26 11.21
N ASP A 192 6.93 16.48 10.89
CA ASP A 192 7.97 16.84 9.92
C ASP A 192 7.37 17.11 8.53
N MET A 193 6.49 16.23 8.06
CA MET A 193 5.81 16.35 6.77
C MET A 193 4.93 17.60 6.67
N ILE A 194 4.30 18.01 7.78
CA ILE A 194 3.48 19.23 7.86
C ILE A 194 4.34 20.48 7.92
N ASP A 195 5.34 20.51 8.81
CA ASP A 195 6.10 21.71 9.16
C ASP A 195 7.16 22.03 8.09
N ASN A 196 7.83 21.02 7.56
CA ASN A 196 8.99 21.20 6.67
C ASN A 196 8.69 20.92 5.20
N TYR A 197 7.67 20.10 4.90
CA TYR A 197 7.36 19.69 3.53
C TYR A 197 5.97 20.13 3.04
N SER A 198 5.23 20.89 3.86
CA SER A 198 3.92 21.48 3.52
C SER A 198 2.86 20.46 3.07
N TRP A 199 2.94 19.21 3.53
CA TRP A 199 1.88 18.23 3.32
C TRP A 199 0.69 18.50 4.25
N LYS A 200 -0.50 18.10 3.80
CA LYS A 200 -1.64 17.84 4.68
C LYS A 200 -1.59 16.37 5.05
N VAL A 201 -1.58 16.08 6.35
CA VAL A 201 -1.51 14.71 6.85
C VAL A 201 -2.60 14.52 7.91
N GLU A 202 -3.43 13.51 7.73
CA GLU A 202 -4.60 13.24 8.58
C GLU A 202 -4.59 11.79 9.03
N LEU A 203 -4.80 11.55 10.33
CA LEU A 203 -5.02 10.20 10.85
C LEU A 203 -6.40 9.72 10.38
N VAL A 204 -6.43 8.63 9.62
CA VAL A 204 -7.67 8.02 9.13
C VAL A 204 -8.21 7.05 10.18
N LYS A 205 -7.36 6.13 10.63
CA LYS A 205 -7.74 5.08 11.58
C LYS A 205 -6.55 4.64 12.41
N GLN A 206 -6.82 4.25 13.66
CA GLN A 206 -5.85 3.65 14.55
C GLN A 206 -6.48 2.45 15.26
N ARG A 207 -5.71 1.38 15.43
CA ARG A 207 -6.14 0.16 16.13
C ARG A 207 -4.99 -0.40 16.97
N LYS A 208 -5.33 -0.93 18.14
CA LYS A 208 -4.44 -1.80 18.90
C LYS A 208 -4.64 -3.25 18.45
N ALA A 209 -3.60 -3.87 17.92
CA ALA A 209 -3.57 -5.25 17.44
C ALA A 209 -2.54 -6.03 18.28
N GLY A 210 -3.04 -6.77 19.28
CA GLY A 210 -2.18 -7.42 20.27
C GLY A 210 -1.34 -6.39 21.06
N TRP A 211 -0.02 -6.44 20.86
CA TRP A 211 0.95 -5.56 21.50
C TRP A 211 1.28 -4.31 20.68
N GLU A 212 0.91 -4.30 19.40
CA GLU A 212 1.22 -3.22 18.48
C GLU A 212 0.06 -2.24 18.39
N VAL A 213 0.38 -0.96 18.16
CA VAL A 213 -0.59 0.05 17.77
C VAL A 213 -0.29 0.41 16.33
N LEU A 214 -1.25 0.17 15.47
CA LEU A 214 -1.19 0.40 14.04
C LEU A 214 -2.05 1.62 13.70
N SER A 215 -1.61 2.40 12.72
CA SER A 215 -2.28 3.62 12.29
C SER A 215 -2.13 3.82 10.79
N VAL A 216 -3.19 4.26 10.14
CA VAL A 216 -3.19 4.63 8.72
C VAL A 216 -3.36 6.14 8.63
N TYR A 217 -2.43 6.80 7.94
CA TYR A 217 -2.47 8.24 7.69
C TYR A 217 -2.70 8.51 6.21
N ARG A 218 -3.52 9.52 5.92
CA ARG A 218 -3.74 10.07 4.59
C ARG A 218 -2.84 11.29 4.39
N PHE A 219 -2.00 11.25 3.36
CA PHE A 219 -1.16 12.35 2.91
C PHE A 219 -1.77 12.96 1.64
N SER A 220 -1.86 14.28 1.58
CA SER A 220 -2.26 15.01 0.37
C SER A 220 -1.53 16.34 0.28
N ARG A 221 -1.39 16.88 -0.93
CA ARG A 221 -0.89 18.26 -1.10
C ARG A 221 -1.87 19.23 -0.41
N ARG A 222 -1.34 20.33 0.13
CA ARG A 222 -2.14 21.46 0.63
C ARG A 222 -2.81 22.22 -0.50
#